data_AF-A0A9W9PB13-F1
#
_entry.id   AF-A0A9W9PB13-F1
#
_cell.length_a   1.000
_cell.length_b   1.000
_cell.length_c   1.000
_cell.angle_alpha   90.00
_cell.angle_beta   90.00
_cell.angle_gamma   90.00
#
_symmetry.space_group_name_H-M   'P 1'
#
loop_
_entity.id
_entity.type
_entity.pdbx_description
1 polymer ?
#
loop_
_entity_poly.entity_id
_entity_poly.type
_entity_poly.pdbx_seq_one_letter_code
_entity_poly.pdbx_strand_id
1 'polypeptide(L)'
;MYRRLQATVIKTANNTLKISGQTSRFRIAIRSMSTFTLPGSNTRVNSTPDLSQDDLLAFPAFRTWISTLQDSLAQQRSSEHEFHHDPYILRQIDIQSVDRFGGSRLGFVKLKADVSNGAGEHLPGSVFLRGGSVGMLLVLQPDDIPASQEEGKQAILTIQPRVPAGSLAFAEIPAGMLDDSGTFAGGAAKEIQEETGLSVQQDELIDLTSLALHSTTQSSGENLQKAVYPSAGGSDEFIPLFLCQKRMPRKDIEELQGKLTGLRDHGEKITLKVVPLEHLWKEGLRDGKTLAAWALYKGLQQEGKI
;
A
#
# COMPACT_ATOMS: atom_id res chain seq x y z
N MET A 1 39.27 25.34 28.36
CA MET A 1 38.44 25.89 29.45
C MET A 1 36.97 25.74 29.05
N TYR A 2 36.38 24.56 29.28
CA TYR A 2 34.98 24.28 28.94
C TYR A 2 34.07 24.81 30.07
N ARG A 3 33.23 25.82 29.81
CA ARG A 3 32.16 26.21 30.73
C ARG A 3 30.92 25.36 30.45
N ARG A 4 30.62 24.41 31.36
CA ARG A 4 29.29 23.80 31.46
C ARG A 4 28.30 24.88 31.91
N LEU A 5 27.34 25.22 31.06
CA LEU A 5 26.12 25.92 31.49
C LEU A 5 25.20 24.89 32.15
N GLN A 6 25.12 24.89 33.47
CA GLN A 6 24.05 24.19 34.20
C GLN A 6 22.76 24.98 34.01
N ALA A 7 21.80 24.43 33.27
CA ALA A 7 20.43 24.94 33.23
C ALA A 7 19.63 24.28 34.37
N THR A 8 19.29 25.06 35.39
CA THR A 8 18.37 24.62 36.45
C THR A 8 16.94 24.67 35.91
N VAL A 9 16.29 23.51 35.77
CA VAL A 9 14.87 23.42 35.39
C VAL A 9 14.01 23.70 36.62
N ILE A 10 13.34 24.85 36.66
CA ILE A 10 12.30 25.15 37.65
C ILE A 10 10.95 24.98 36.96
N LYS A 11 10.26 23.86 37.23
CA LYS A 11 8.85 23.69 36.83
C LYS A 11 7.99 24.61 37.70
N THR A 12 7.30 25.56 37.08
CA THR A 12 6.18 26.28 37.70
C THR A 12 4.91 25.97 36.93
N ALA A 13 3.77 25.95 37.63
CA ALA A 13 2.46 25.46 37.16
C ALA A 13 1.87 26.18 35.94
N ASN A 14 2.54 27.23 35.42
CA ASN A 14 2.20 27.90 34.17
C ASN A 14 3.42 27.82 33.24
N ASN A 15 3.33 26.96 32.23
CA ASN A 15 4.34 26.69 31.19
C ASN A 15 5.02 27.95 30.62
N THR A 16 6.01 28.49 31.32
CA THR A 16 6.78 29.66 30.91
C THR A 16 8.26 29.31 31.07
N LEU A 17 8.94 29.07 29.96
CA LEU A 17 10.40 28.94 29.93
C LEU A 17 11.01 30.33 29.93
N LYS A 18 11.72 30.70 31.00
CA LYS A 18 12.54 31.92 31.04
C LYS A 18 13.94 31.60 30.52
N ILE A 19 14.29 32.13 29.35
CA ILE A 19 15.68 32.31 28.91
C ILE A 19 16.04 33.77 29.17
N SER A 20 17.22 34.02 29.73
CA SER A 20 17.67 35.34 30.16
C SER A 20 17.55 36.39 29.05
N GLY A 21 16.75 37.44 29.29
CA GLY A 21 16.88 38.73 28.62
C GLY A 21 15.81 39.10 27.58
N GLN A 22 14.99 38.17 27.07
CA GLN A 22 13.92 38.53 26.13
C GLN A 22 12.67 37.68 26.35
N THR A 23 11.59 38.31 26.82
CA THR A 23 10.25 37.71 26.85
C THR A 23 9.65 37.71 25.45
N SER A 24 10.01 36.71 24.64
CA SER A 24 9.22 36.35 23.46
C SER A 24 7.98 35.58 23.92
N ARG A 25 6.78 36.15 23.69
CA ARG A 25 5.51 35.42 23.84
C ARG A 25 5.37 34.47 22.66
N PHE A 26 5.88 33.24 22.79
CA PHE A 26 5.46 32.16 21.90
C PHE A 26 4.01 31.80 22.24
N ARG A 27 3.06 32.25 21.41
CA ARG A 27 1.73 31.66 21.38
C ARG A 27 1.88 30.24 20.83
N ILE A 28 2.00 29.25 21.70
CA ILE A 28 1.71 27.87 21.32
C ILE A 28 0.20 27.85 21.07
N ALA A 29 -0.21 27.94 19.81
CA ALA A 29 -1.57 27.63 19.44
C ALA A 29 -1.78 26.15 19.78
N ILE A 30 -2.48 25.87 20.89
CA ILE A 30 -3.00 24.54 21.16
C ILE A 30 -4.02 24.30 20.06
N ARG A 31 -3.59 23.65 18.98
CA ARG A 31 -4.52 23.24 17.93
C ARG A 31 -5.39 22.15 18.56
N SER A 32 -6.67 22.44 18.78
CA SER A 32 -7.60 21.51 19.41
C SER A 32 -7.93 20.37 18.47
N MET A 33 -8.07 19.14 18.99
CA MET A 33 -8.71 18.06 18.23
C MET A 33 -10.10 18.50 17.80
N SER A 34 -10.49 18.13 16.58
CA SER A 34 -11.83 18.36 16.07
C SER A 34 -12.60 17.05 16.07
N THR A 35 -13.91 17.12 16.27
CA THR A 35 -14.78 15.95 16.25
C THR A 35 -15.91 16.21 15.29
N PHE A 36 -16.21 15.23 14.45
CA PHE A 36 -17.37 15.27 13.56
C PHE A 36 -18.05 13.90 13.51
N THR A 37 -19.27 13.87 12.99
CA THR A 37 -20.00 12.62 12.73
C THR A 37 -19.82 12.24 11.27
N LEU A 38 -19.43 10.99 11.02
CA LEU A 38 -19.28 10.49 9.66
C LEU A 38 -20.62 10.62 8.90
N PRO A 39 -20.64 11.24 7.71
CA PRO A 39 -21.88 11.40 6.94
C PRO A 39 -22.58 10.06 6.68
N GLY A 40 -23.89 10.01 6.93
CA GLY A 40 -24.69 8.79 6.72
C GLY A 40 -24.56 7.73 7.82
N SER A 41 -23.83 8.00 8.91
CA SER A 41 -23.77 7.10 10.07
C SER A 41 -23.85 7.87 11.40
N ASN A 42 -23.88 7.13 12.51
CA ASN A 42 -23.75 7.67 13.87
C ASN A 42 -22.32 7.55 14.41
N THR A 43 -21.34 7.22 13.57
CA THR A 43 -19.96 7.00 13.97
C THR A 43 -19.26 8.33 14.22
N ARG A 44 -18.73 8.50 15.43
CA ARG A 44 -17.92 9.68 15.78
C ARG A 44 -16.51 9.53 15.23
N VAL A 45 -15.98 10.60 14.64
CA VAL A 45 -14.58 10.70 14.22
C VAL A 45 -13.89 11.79 15.03
N ASN A 46 -12.84 11.43 15.74
CA ASN A 46 -11.93 12.38 16.39
C ASN A 46 -10.72 12.58 15.49
N SER A 47 -10.56 13.79 14.97
CA SER A 47 -9.51 14.17 14.03
C SER A 47 -8.38 14.93 14.72
N THR A 48 -7.16 14.73 14.24
CA THR A 48 -6.02 15.53 14.62
C THR A 48 -6.18 16.97 14.10
N PRO A 49 -5.54 17.97 14.73
CA PRO A 49 -5.80 19.37 14.39
C PRO A 49 -5.25 19.82 13.02
N ASP A 50 -4.45 18.98 12.37
CA ASP A 50 -3.84 19.15 11.07
C ASP A 50 -4.58 18.40 9.95
N LEU A 51 -5.73 17.80 10.25
CA LEU A 51 -6.60 17.11 9.30
C LEU A 51 -8.03 17.66 9.36
N SER A 52 -8.47 18.27 8.25
CA SER A 52 -9.86 18.71 8.11
C SER A 52 -10.78 17.52 7.80
N GLN A 53 -12.08 17.66 8.12
CA GLN A 53 -13.08 16.68 7.72
C GLN A 53 -13.09 16.47 6.20
N ASP A 54 -13.04 17.55 5.41
CA ASP A 54 -13.10 17.47 3.95
C ASP A 54 -11.88 16.75 3.37
N ASP A 55 -10.68 16.99 3.89
CA ASP A 55 -9.46 16.29 3.47
C ASP A 55 -9.60 14.77 3.72
N LEU A 56 -10.09 14.38 4.89
CA LEU A 56 -10.26 12.96 5.24
C LEU A 56 -11.34 12.29 4.39
N LEU A 57 -12.47 12.95 4.17
CA LEU A 57 -13.55 12.43 3.34
C LEU A 57 -13.21 12.40 1.85
N ALA A 58 -12.30 13.27 1.39
CA ALA A 58 -11.77 13.23 0.04
C ALA A 58 -10.70 12.14 -0.16
N PHE A 59 -10.07 11.66 0.92
CA PHE A 59 -8.98 10.71 0.85
C PHE A 59 -9.45 9.33 0.36
N PRO A 60 -8.98 8.85 -0.81
CA PRO A 60 -9.46 7.60 -1.41
C PRO A 60 -9.34 6.38 -0.48
N ALA A 61 -8.20 6.22 0.19
CA ALA A 61 -7.96 5.11 1.10
C ALA A 61 -8.98 5.08 2.26
N PHE A 62 -9.29 6.25 2.84
CA PHE A 62 -10.31 6.34 3.89
C PHE A 62 -11.70 5.98 3.36
N ARG A 63 -12.08 6.51 2.18
CA ARG A 63 -13.39 6.20 1.55
C ARG A 63 -13.54 4.70 1.27
N THR A 64 -12.53 4.09 0.65
CA THR A 64 -12.55 2.65 0.33
C THR A 64 -12.62 1.82 1.61
N TRP A 65 -11.78 2.12 2.60
CA TRP A 65 -11.75 1.41 3.87
C TRP A 65 -13.09 1.49 4.61
N ILE A 66 -13.65 2.70 4.78
CA ILE A 66 -14.88 2.88 5.56
C ILE A 66 -16.09 2.25 4.87
N SER A 67 -16.19 2.38 3.53
CA SER A 67 -17.27 1.75 2.76
C SER A 67 -17.20 0.23 2.86
N THR A 68 -16.02 -0.35 2.63
CA THR A 68 -15.83 -1.81 2.67
C THR A 68 -16.12 -2.37 4.08
N LEU A 69 -15.65 -1.68 5.13
CA LEU A 69 -15.93 -2.09 6.50
C LEU A 69 -17.43 -2.01 6.83
N GLN A 70 -18.12 -0.96 6.40
CA GLN A 70 -19.56 -0.82 6.61
C GLN A 70 -20.35 -1.92 5.88
N ASP A 71 -19.97 -2.25 4.65
CA ASP A 71 -20.57 -3.34 3.88
C ASP A 71 -20.38 -4.69 4.57
N SER A 72 -19.17 -4.98 5.05
CA SER A 72 -18.85 -6.21 5.79
C SER A 72 -19.62 -6.30 7.12
N LEU A 73 -19.65 -5.21 7.90
CA LEU A 73 -20.43 -5.16 9.14
C LEU A 73 -21.93 -5.37 8.90
N ALA A 74 -22.46 -4.92 7.75
CA ALA A 74 -23.86 -5.11 7.38
C ALA A 74 -24.21 -6.58 7.06
N GLN A 75 -23.25 -7.42 6.67
CA GLN A 75 -23.47 -8.85 6.40
C GLN A 75 -23.93 -9.63 7.64
N GLN A 76 -23.60 -9.13 8.84
CA GLN A 76 -24.03 -9.71 10.12
C GLN A 76 -25.57 -9.74 10.29
N ARG A 77 -26.33 -9.05 9.44
CA ARG A 77 -27.81 -9.13 9.42
C ARG A 77 -28.32 -10.50 8.98
N SER A 78 -27.52 -11.27 8.24
CA SER A 78 -27.86 -12.64 7.85
C SER A 78 -27.84 -13.57 9.06
N SER A 79 -28.84 -14.45 9.21
CA SER A 79 -28.89 -15.46 10.27
C SER A 79 -27.74 -16.46 10.22
N GLU A 80 -27.14 -16.62 9.03
CA GLU A 80 -26.02 -17.55 8.79
C GLU A 80 -24.65 -16.93 9.10
N HIS A 81 -24.60 -15.62 9.41
CA HIS A 81 -23.34 -14.95 9.71
C HIS A 81 -22.88 -15.29 11.14
N GLU A 82 -21.60 -15.62 11.32
CA GLU A 82 -21.01 -16.02 12.61
C GLU A 82 -21.38 -15.05 13.75
N PHE A 83 -21.29 -13.75 13.50
CA PHE A 83 -21.60 -12.70 14.47
C PHE A 83 -23.07 -12.22 14.48
N HIS A 84 -24.01 -12.97 13.91
CA HIS A 84 -25.42 -12.54 13.82
C HIS A 84 -26.06 -12.27 15.19
N HIS A 85 -25.79 -13.15 16.16
CA HIS A 85 -26.43 -13.10 17.48
C HIS A 85 -26.00 -11.86 18.30
N ASP A 86 -24.74 -11.46 18.21
CA ASP A 86 -24.23 -10.24 18.87
C ASP A 86 -23.29 -9.47 17.90
N PRO A 87 -23.87 -8.65 17.00
CA PRO A 87 -23.13 -8.06 15.91
C PRO A 87 -22.17 -6.97 16.40
N TYR A 88 -20.99 -6.97 15.81
CA TYR A 88 -20.02 -5.89 15.96
C TYR A 88 -20.50 -4.64 15.23
N ILE A 89 -20.25 -3.47 15.83
CA ILE A 89 -20.51 -2.18 15.20
C ILE A 89 -19.30 -1.25 15.32
N LEU A 90 -19.12 -0.38 14.33
CA LEU A 90 -18.12 0.69 14.37
C LEU A 90 -18.64 1.88 15.18
N ARG A 91 -18.14 2.02 16.41
CA ARG A 91 -18.58 3.05 17.36
C ARG A 91 -17.87 4.38 17.16
N GLN A 92 -16.55 4.32 16.98
CA GLN A 92 -15.70 5.50 16.92
C GLN A 92 -14.47 5.28 16.02
N ILE A 93 -13.97 6.35 15.43
CA ILE A 93 -12.68 6.43 14.75
C ILE A 93 -11.84 7.52 15.42
N ASP A 94 -10.64 7.17 15.85
CA ASP A 94 -9.64 8.10 16.38
C ASP A 94 -8.48 8.21 15.39
N ILE A 95 -8.34 9.36 14.73
CA ILE A 95 -7.17 9.65 13.89
C ILE A 95 -5.99 9.95 14.82
N GLN A 96 -4.90 9.21 14.64
CA GLN A 96 -3.72 9.31 15.50
C GLN A 96 -2.62 10.18 14.88
N SER A 97 -2.41 10.08 13.57
CA SER A 97 -1.44 10.88 12.84
C SER A 97 -1.71 10.86 11.33
N VAL A 98 -1.15 11.85 10.62
CA VAL A 98 -1.20 11.93 9.17
C VAL A 98 0.16 12.27 8.59
N ASP A 99 0.45 11.76 7.39
CA ASP A 99 1.57 12.21 6.57
C ASP A 99 1.04 12.94 5.34
N ARG A 100 1.69 14.05 4.97
CA ARG A 100 1.36 14.82 3.77
C ARG A 100 2.53 14.80 2.78
N PHE A 101 2.21 14.59 1.51
CA PHE A 101 3.17 14.55 0.41
C PHE A 101 3.04 15.80 -0.46
N GLY A 102 4.17 16.26 -1.03
CA GLY A 102 4.16 17.45 -1.91
C GLY A 102 3.64 18.72 -1.23
N GLY A 103 3.74 18.81 0.09
CA GLY A 103 3.30 19.96 0.90
C GLY A 103 1.91 19.77 1.53
N SER A 104 0.87 19.57 0.72
CA SER A 104 -0.52 19.58 1.21
C SER A 104 -1.32 18.30 0.97
N ARG A 105 -0.92 17.44 0.02
CA ARG A 105 -1.71 16.26 -0.34
C ARG A 105 -1.65 15.24 0.79
N LEU A 106 -2.82 14.81 1.28
CA LEU A 106 -2.89 13.75 2.28
C LEU A 106 -2.35 12.44 1.69
N GLY A 107 -1.36 11.87 2.37
CA GLY A 107 -0.62 10.69 1.91
C GLY A 107 -0.99 9.45 2.71
N PHE A 108 -0.71 9.49 4.02
CA PHE A 108 -1.00 8.38 4.93
C PHE A 108 -1.84 8.84 6.12
N VAL A 109 -2.67 7.94 6.65
CA VAL A 109 -3.47 8.18 7.87
C VAL A 109 -3.32 6.99 8.81
N LYS A 110 -2.84 7.23 10.03
CA LYS A 110 -2.90 6.26 11.12
C LYS A 110 -4.16 6.50 11.93
N LEU A 111 -4.96 5.46 12.16
CA LEU A 111 -6.16 5.55 12.99
C LEU A 111 -6.36 4.33 13.89
N LYS A 112 -7.23 4.53 14.90
CA LYS A 112 -7.80 3.46 15.71
C LYS A 112 -9.32 3.44 15.50
N ALA A 113 -9.86 2.31 15.06
CA ALA A 113 -11.29 2.04 14.99
C ALA A 113 -11.73 1.31 16.27
N ASP A 114 -12.80 1.79 16.91
CA ASP A 114 -13.49 1.04 17.97
C ASP A 114 -14.61 0.22 17.34
N VAL A 115 -14.34 -1.07 17.20
CA VAL A 115 -15.30 -2.06 16.72
C VAL A 115 -15.62 -3.01 17.86
N SER A 116 -16.85 -2.99 18.34
CA SER A 116 -17.30 -3.79 19.48
C SER A 116 -18.78 -4.17 19.40
N ASN A 117 -19.15 -5.26 20.06
CA ASN A 117 -20.51 -5.78 20.11
C ASN A 117 -21.25 -5.37 21.39
N GLY A 118 -22.46 -5.89 21.62
CA GLY A 118 -23.29 -5.58 22.79
C GLY A 118 -22.73 -6.12 24.10
N ALA A 119 -21.99 -7.23 24.06
CA ALA A 119 -21.31 -7.81 25.21
C ALA A 119 -20.03 -7.06 25.65
N GLY A 120 -19.56 -6.09 24.84
CA GLY A 120 -18.33 -5.34 25.11
C GLY A 120 -17.05 -6.03 24.65
N GLU A 121 -17.15 -7.02 23.78
CA GLU A 121 -15.98 -7.60 23.10
C GLU A 121 -15.50 -6.65 22.01
N HIS A 122 -14.18 -6.64 21.76
CA HIS A 122 -13.55 -5.72 20.80
C HIS A 122 -12.75 -6.47 19.75
N LEU A 123 -12.81 -5.97 18.50
CA LEU A 123 -11.92 -6.39 17.43
C LEU A 123 -10.69 -5.47 17.36
N PRO A 124 -9.51 -5.98 16.94
CA PRO A 124 -8.34 -5.14 16.69
C PRO A 124 -8.64 -4.08 15.62
N GLY A 125 -8.52 -2.80 15.98
CA GLY A 125 -8.84 -1.68 15.09
C GLY A 125 -7.67 -0.75 14.80
N SER A 126 -6.42 -1.21 14.94
CA SER A 126 -5.24 -0.39 14.62
C SER A 126 -4.99 -0.41 13.10
N VAL A 127 -5.30 0.69 12.42
CA VAL A 127 -5.29 0.75 10.94
C VAL A 127 -4.26 1.77 10.45
N PHE A 128 -3.49 1.40 9.43
CA PHE A 128 -2.64 2.30 8.65
C PHE A 128 -3.21 2.40 7.24
N LEU A 129 -3.78 3.56 6.92
CA LEU A 129 -4.33 3.85 5.61
C LEU A 129 -3.24 4.42 4.71
N ARG A 130 -2.89 3.64 3.70
CA ARG A 130 -1.97 4.03 2.63
C ARG A 130 -2.57 3.91 1.24
N GLY A 131 -3.70 3.22 1.10
CA GLY A 131 -4.38 2.99 -0.17
C GLY A 131 -3.75 1.87 -1.01
N GLY A 132 -4.33 1.67 -2.18
CA GLY A 132 -3.91 0.61 -3.10
C GLY A 132 -2.64 0.94 -3.88
N SER A 133 -1.93 -0.11 -4.26
CA SER A 133 -0.77 -0.09 -5.16
C SER A 133 -0.98 -1.13 -6.26
N VAL A 134 -0.06 -1.24 -7.21
CA VAL A 134 -0.03 -2.29 -8.25
C VAL A 134 1.33 -2.98 -8.24
N GLY A 135 1.36 -4.26 -8.60
CA GLY A 135 2.61 -5.01 -8.77
C GLY A 135 2.66 -5.68 -10.14
N MET A 136 3.85 -5.73 -10.75
CA MET A 136 4.01 -6.19 -12.12
C MET A 136 5.04 -7.33 -12.21
N LEU A 137 4.56 -8.53 -12.51
CA LEU A 137 5.41 -9.64 -12.93
C LEU A 137 5.81 -9.42 -14.39
N LEU A 138 7.03 -8.94 -14.60
CA LEU A 138 7.61 -8.76 -15.92
C LEU A 138 8.40 -10.01 -16.31
N VAL A 139 7.91 -10.74 -17.31
CA VAL A 139 8.57 -11.92 -17.87
C VAL A 139 9.16 -11.56 -19.23
N LEU A 140 10.45 -11.81 -19.39
CA LEU A 140 11.19 -11.58 -20.62
C LEU A 140 11.51 -12.93 -21.26
N GLN A 141 11.25 -13.03 -22.56
CA GLN A 141 11.57 -14.20 -23.36
C GLN A 141 12.51 -13.79 -24.50
N PRO A 142 13.75 -14.31 -24.53
CA PRO A 142 14.66 -14.07 -25.64
C PRO A 142 14.07 -14.50 -27.00
N ASP A 143 14.31 -13.72 -28.05
CA ASP A 143 13.81 -14.03 -29.39
C ASP A 143 14.37 -15.32 -29.99
N ASP A 144 15.53 -15.77 -29.51
CA ASP A 144 16.25 -16.95 -29.96
C ASP A 144 15.76 -18.26 -29.33
N ILE A 145 14.74 -18.23 -28.45
CA ILE A 145 14.07 -19.43 -27.91
C ILE A 145 12.62 -19.56 -28.42
N PRO A 146 12.11 -20.77 -28.71
CA PRO A 146 10.74 -20.99 -29.18
C PRO A 146 9.68 -20.38 -28.24
N ALA A 147 8.61 -19.80 -28.81
CA ALA A 147 7.54 -19.15 -28.02
C ALA A 147 6.86 -20.10 -27.03
N SER A 148 6.71 -21.36 -27.39
CA SER A 148 6.13 -22.41 -26.54
C SER A 148 7.07 -22.89 -25.43
N GLN A 149 8.33 -22.44 -25.40
CA GLN A 149 9.31 -22.89 -24.43
C GLN A 149 9.28 -22.01 -23.17
N GLU A 150 9.07 -22.65 -22.01
CA GLU A 150 9.12 -21.99 -20.70
C GLU A 150 10.55 -21.82 -20.19
N GLU A 151 11.41 -22.80 -20.43
CA GLU A 151 12.81 -22.76 -20.01
C GLU A 151 13.58 -21.67 -20.75
N GLY A 152 14.30 -20.83 -20.00
CA GLY A 152 15.04 -19.69 -20.54
C GLY A 152 14.27 -18.37 -20.48
N LYS A 153 13.01 -18.36 -20.02
CA LYS A 153 12.32 -17.13 -19.60
C LYS A 153 13.03 -16.52 -18.40
N GLN A 154 13.04 -15.19 -18.34
CA GLN A 154 13.64 -14.42 -17.27
C GLN A 154 12.60 -13.49 -16.66
N ALA A 155 12.84 -13.02 -15.43
CA ALA A 155 11.99 -12.07 -14.73
C ALA A 155 12.80 -10.84 -14.31
N ILE A 156 12.14 -9.67 -14.30
CA ILE A 156 12.73 -8.44 -13.78
C ILE A 156 12.33 -8.26 -12.31
N LEU A 157 13.32 -8.00 -11.49
CA LEU A 157 13.20 -7.45 -10.15
C LEU A 157 13.77 -6.03 -10.12
N THR A 158 13.26 -5.21 -9.21
CA THR A 158 13.86 -3.95 -8.78
C THR A 158 14.59 -4.18 -7.46
N ILE A 159 15.77 -3.56 -7.33
CA ILE A 159 16.51 -3.44 -6.08
C ILE A 159 16.40 -2.00 -5.63
N GLN A 160 15.71 -1.78 -4.51
CA GLN A 160 15.47 -0.42 -3.99
C GLN A 160 15.42 -0.34 -2.47
N PRO A 161 15.60 0.86 -1.88
CA PRO A 161 15.43 1.06 -0.45
C PRO A 161 13.98 0.86 0.00
N ARG A 162 13.80 0.03 1.02
CA ARG A 162 12.55 -0.11 1.78
C ARG A 162 12.86 0.20 3.23
N VAL A 163 12.89 1.51 3.54
CA VAL A 163 13.13 2.00 4.91
C VAL A 163 12.17 1.38 5.94
N PRO A 164 10.86 1.19 5.66
CA PRO A 164 9.97 0.50 6.60
C PRO A 164 10.37 -0.94 6.91
N ALA A 165 11.05 -1.62 5.98
CA ALA A 165 11.58 -2.97 6.17
C ALA A 165 13.02 -2.99 6.70
N GLY A 166 13.63 -1.82 6.95
CA GLY A 166 15.03 -1.69 7.37
C GLY A 166 16.04 -2.11 6.30
N SER A 167 15.66 -2.08 5.02
CA SER A 167 16.52 -2.49 3.90
C SER A 167 16.85 -1.34 2.96
N LEU A 168 18.08 -1.28 2.47
CA LEU A 168 18.52 -0.34 1.43
C LEU A 168 18.69 -1.00 0.05
N ALA A 169 18.48 -2.31 -0.04
CA ALA A 169 18.64 -3.10 -1.26
C ALA A 169 17.63 -4.26 -1.24
N PHE A 170 16.34 -3.91 -1.16
CA PHE A 170 15.26 -4.88 -1.13
C PHE A 170 14.93 -5.33 -2.55
N ALA A 171 14.91 -6.65 -2.76
CA ALA A 171 14.58 -7.26 -4.05
C ALA A 171 13.08 -7.56 -4.14
N GLU A 172 12.42 -7.03 -5.16
CA GLU A 172 10.97 -7.14 -5.35
C GLU A 172 10.60 -6.96 -6.82
N ILE A 173 9.41 -7.38 -7.23
CA ILE A 173 8.88 -7.02 -8.54
C ILE A 173 8.58 -5.50 -8.60
N PRO A 174 8.65 -4.90 -9.80
CA PRO A 174 8.22 -3.53 -10.04
C PRO A 174 6.82 -3.26 -9.47
N ALA A 175 6.62 -2.08 -8.87
CA ALA A 175 5.37 -1.74 -8.22
C ALA A 175 5.17 -0.23 -8.04
N GLY A 176 3.93 0.23 -8.15
CA GLY A 176 3.57 1.64 -8.12
C GLY A 176 2.33 1.94 -7.30
N MET A 177 2.16 3.19 -6.90
CA MET A 177 0.94 3.62 -6.20
C MET A 177 -0.17 3.90 -7.21
N LEU A 178 -1.41 3.56 -6.88
CA LEU A 178 -2.54 3.94 -7.72
C LEU A 178 -2.75 5.45 -7.67
N ASP A 179 -2.83 6.10 -8.83
CA ASP A 179 -3.26 7.49 -8.94
C ASP A 179 -4.78 7.60 -9.12
N ASP A 180 -5.32 8.79 -8.86
CA ASP A 180 -6.75 9.08 -8.93
C ASP A 180 -7.29 9.17 -10.39
N SER A 181 -6.49 8.83 -11.40
CA SER A 181 -6.72 9.29 -12.78
C SER A 181 -6.84 8.21 -13.87
N GLY A 182 -6.78 6.91 -13.55
CA GLY A 182 -6.76 5.86 -14.57
C GLY A 182 -7.30 4.48 -14.18
N THR A 183 -7.23 3.56 -15.14
CA THR A 183 -7.43 2.12 -14.90
C THR A 183 -6.19 1.54 -14.20
N PHE A 184 -6.34 0.45 -13.44
CA PHE A 184 -5.20 -0.23 -12.81
C PHE A 184 -4.12 -0.64 -13.84
N ALA A 185 -4.54 -1.07 -15.03
CA ALA A 185 -3.62 -1.38 -16.14
C ALA A 185 -2.86 -0.14 -16.64
N GLY A 186 -3.52 1.03 -16.71
CA GLY A 186 -2.86 2.29 -17.06
C GLY A 186 -1.79 2.71 -16.07
N GLY A 187 -2.09 2.61 -14.77
CA GLY A 187 -1.12 2.82 -13.71
C GLY A 187 0.07 1.85 -13.84
N ALA A 188 -0.20 0.55 -13.95
CA ALA A 188 0.84 -0.47 -14.10
C ALA A 188 1.75 -0.23 -15.34
N ALA A 189 1.18 0.12 -16.49
CA ALA A 189 1.96 0.41 -17.70
C ALA A 189 2.91 1.60 -17.52
N LYS A 190 2.43 2.68 -16.90
CA LYS A 190 3.23 3.86 -16.57
C LYS A 190 4.38 3.51 -15.61
N GLU A 191 4.07 2.77 -14.56
CA GLU A 191 5.05 2.35 -13.55
C GLU A 191 6.13 1.43 -14.13
N ILE A 192 5.78 0.53 -15.06
CA ILE A 192 6.77 -0.28 -15.79
C ILE A 192 7.73 0.63 -16.57
N GLN A 193 7.21 1.64 -17.26
CA GLN A 193 8.04 2.56 -18.05
C GLN A 193 8.97 3.39 -17.16
N GLU A 194 8.48 3.86 -16.00
CA GLU A 194 9.26 4.65 -15.04
C GLU A 194 10.34 3.81 -14.32
N GLU A 195 9.99 2.62 -13.83
CA GLU A 195 10.90 1.78 -13.06
C GLU A 195 11.85 0.94 -13.92
N THR A 196 11.49 0.60 -15.16
CA THR A 196 12.31 -0.31 -16.00
C THR A 196 12.80 0.31 -17.31
N GLY A 197 12.14 1.37 -17.77
CA GLY A 197 12.38 1.95 -19.09
C GLY A 197 11.73 1.18 -20.24
N LEU A 198 10.97 0.11 -19.97
CA LEU A 198 10.26 -0.65 -20.99
C LEU A 198 8.90 -0.02 -21.32
N SER A 199 8.59 0.10 -22.60
CA SER A 199 7.28 0.58 -23.05
C SER A 199 6.30 -0.59 -23.15
N VAL A 200 5.20 -0.48 -22.42
CA VAL A 200 4.13 -1.48 -22.35
C VAL A 200 2.80 -0.79 -22.57
N GLN A 201 1.98 -1.34 -23.46
CA GLN A 201 0.60 -0.90 -23.65
C GLN A 201 -0.33 -1.58 -22.64
N GLN A 202 -1.45 -0.93 -22.31
CA GLN A 202 -2.37 -1.43 -21.29
C GLN A 202 -2.98 -2.80 -21.65
N ASP A 203 -3.17 -3.08 -22.94
CA ASP A 203 -3.70 -4.34 -23.47
C ASP A 203 -2.68 -5.49 -23.47
N GLU A 204 -1.39 -5.20 -23.25
CA GLU A 204 -0.35 -6.20 -23.02
C GLU A 204 -0.33 -6.71 -21.56
N LEU A 205 -1.13 -6.11 -20.66
CA LEU A 205 -1.16 -6.45 -19.25
C LEU A 205 -2.31 -7.40 -18.93
N ILE A 206 -1.96 -8.52 -18.30
CA ILE A 206 -2.92 -9.52 -17.82
C ILE A 206 -3.10 -9.36 -16.31
N ASP A 207 -4.30 -9.05 -15.84
CA ASP A 207 -4.62 -8.99 -14.41
C ASP A 207 -4.74 -10.40 -13.81
N LEU A 208 -3.65 -10.89 -13.20
CA LEU A 208 -3.58 -12.23 -12.59
C LEU A 208 -4.57 -12.36 -11.43
N THR A 209 -4.74 -11.30 -10.64
CA THR A 209 -5.64 -11.28 -9.48
C THR A 209 -7.10 -11.40 -9.89
N SER A 210 -7.53 -10.63 -10.89
CA SER A 210 -8.89 -10.72 -11.43
C SER A 210 -9.12 -12.07 -12.13
N LEU A 211 -8.16 -12.59 -12.90
CA LEU A 211 -8.28 -13.90 -13.54
C LEU A 211 -8.45 -15.03 -12.52
N ALA A 212 -7.62 -15.06 -11.47
CA ALA A 212 -7.72 -16.08 -10.42
C ALA A 212 -9.06 -16.00 -9.66
N LEU A 213 -9.57 -14.79 -9.43
CA LEU A 213 -10.90 -14.62 -8.81
C LEU A 213 -12.04 -15.12 -9.69
N HIS A 214 -11.92 -15.02 -11.02
CA HIS A 214 -12.92 -15.62 -11.92
C HIS A 214 -12.88 -17.16 -11.92
N SER A 215 -11.78 -17.78 -11.48
CA SER A 215 -11.67 -19.22 -11.31
C SER A 215 -12.28 -19.72 -9.97
N THR A 216 -12.59 -18.85 -9.00
CA THR A 216 -13.23 -19.28 -7.74
C THR A 216 -14.74 -19.42 -7.87
N THR A 217 -15.29 -20.48 -7.27
CA THR A 217 -16.73 -20.78 -7.25
C THR A 217 -17.45 -20.22 -6.01
N GLN A 218 -16.71 -19.64 -5.06
CA GLN A 218 -17.27 -19.14 -3.80
C GLN A 218 -17.17 -17.61 -3.73
N SER A 219 -18.32 -16.95 -3.63
CA SER A 219 -18.41 -15.55 -3.22
C SER A 219 -18.62 -15.50 -1.70
N SER A 220 -17.67 -14.94 -0.96
CA SER A 220 -17.83 -14.67 0.47
C SER A 220 -18.87 -13.56 0.78
N GLY A 221 -19.46 -12.96 -0.25
CA GLY A 221 -20.34 -11.78 -0.11
C GLY A 221 -19.58 -10.48 0.18
N GLU A 222 -18.28 -10.56 0.42
CA GLU A 222 -17.40 -9.44 0.71
C GLU A 222 -17.11 -8.60 -0.54
N ASN A 223 -17.09 -7.28 -0.35
CA ASN A 223 -16.84 -6.30 -1.42
C ASN A 223 -15.36 -5.83 -1.43
N LEU A 224 -14.44 -6.78 -1.30
CA LEU A 224 -13.01 -6.50 -1.31
C LEU A 224 -12.49 -6.24 -2.74
N GLN A 225 -11.37 -5.53 -2.82
CA GLN A 225 -10.71 -5.29 -4.11
C GLN A 225 -10.16 -6.61 -4.67
N LYS A 226 -10.17 -6.73 -6.00
CA LYS A 226 -9.61 -7.89 -6.72
C LYS A 226 -8.07 -7.86 -6.68
N ALA A 227 -7.50 -8.21 -5.54
CA ALA A 227 -6.12 -7.90 -5.23
C ALA A 227 -5.59 -8.79 -4.11
N VAL A 228 -4.26 -8.80 -3.93
CA VAL A 228 -3.65 -9.39 -2.73
C VAL A 228 -3.51 -8.35 -1.63
N TYR A 229 -3.72 -8.76 -0.38
CA TYR A 229 -3.60 -7.91 0.80
C TYR A 229 -2.34 -8.32 1.59
N PRO A 230 -1.23 -7.58 1.51
CA PRO A 230 0.06 -8.01 2.06
C PRO A 230 0.10 -8.00 3.61
N SER A 231 -0.73 -7.15 4.24
CA SER A 231 -0.76 -7.02 5.70
C SER A 231 -2.16 -6.63 6.20
N ALA A 232 -3.15 -7.46 5.89
CA ALA A 232 -4.57 -7.21 6.20
C ALA A 232 -4.89 -6.97 7.69
N GLY A 233 -3.98 -7.36 8.61
CA GLY A 233 -4.14 -7.11 10.04
C GLY A 233 -3.81 -5.68 10.51
N GLY A 234 -3.26 -4.83 9.64
CA GLY A 234 -2.85 -3.47 10.04
C GLY A 234 -2.79 -2.42 8.94
N SER A 235 -2.96 -2.80 7.67
CA SER A 235 -2.93 -1.91 6.50
C SER A 235 -4.16 -2.13 5.62
N ASP A 236 -4.68 -1.06 5.02
CA ASP A 236 -5.73 -1.15 3.98
C ASP A 236 -5.18 -1.50 2.59
N GLU A 237 -3.85 -1.56 2.45
CA GLU A 237 -3.20 -1.80 1.16
C GLU A 237 -3.73 -3.08 0.50
N PHE A 238 -4.08 -2.91 -0.76
CA PHE A 238 -4.39 -3.97 -1.70
C PHE A 238 -3.52 -3.77 -2.95
N ILE A 239 -3.09 -4.88 -3.54
CA ILE A 239 -2.18 -4.90 -4.68
C ILE A 239 -2.77 -5.80 -5.78
N PRO A 240 -3.41 -5.27 -6.83
CA PRO A 240 -3.66 -6.02 -8.04
C PRO A 240 -2.32 -6.39 -8.69
N LEU A 241 -2.22 -7.62 -9.19
CA LEU A 241 -0.99 -8.16 -9.74
C LEU A 241 -1.15 -8.39 -11.24
N PHE A 242 -0.30 -7.73 -12.02
CA PHE A 242 -0.30 -7.81 -13.47
C PHE A 242 0.85 -8.67 -13.97
N LEU A 243 0.61 -9.42 -15.03
CA LEU A 243 1.62 -10.08 -15.83
C LEU A 243 1.84 -9.28 -17.10
N CYS A 244 3.11 -9.03 -17.43
CA CYS A 244 3.52 -8.58 -18.76
C CYS A 244 4.55 -9.59 -19.30
N GLN A 245 4.33 -10.11 -20.50
CA GLN A 245 5.27 -10.98 -21.17
C GLN A 245 5.82 -10.26 -22.41
N LYS A 246 7.13 -10.04 -22.47
CA LYS A 246 7.81 -9.43 -23.62
C LYS A 246 8.73 -10.42 -24.30
N ARG A 247 8.66 -10.46 -25.62
CA ARG A 247 9.73 -11.03 -26.45
C ARG A 247 10.65 -9.92 -26.93
N MET A 248 11.95 -10.13 -26.81
CA MET A 248 12.95 -9.16 -27.23
C MET A 248 14.34 -9.81 -27.43
N PRO A 249 15.28 -9.14 -28.10
CA PRO A 249 16.63 -9.66 -28.31
C PRO A 249 17.32 -9.96 -26.98
N ARG A 250 18.03 -11.10 -26.92
CA ARG A 250 18.79 -11.52 -25.72
C ARG A 250 19.72 -10.42 -25.20
N LYS A 251 20.40 -9.75 -26.13
CA LYS A 251 21.31 -8.64 -25.83
C LYS A 251 20.59 -7.50 -25.08
N ASP A 252 19.40 -7.13 -25.52
CA ASP A 252 18.62 -6.06 -24.90
C ASP A 252 18.17 -6.47 -23.48
N ILE A 253 17.89 -7.77 -23.26
CA ILE A 253 17.59 -8.30 -21.92
C ILE A 253 18.83 -8.23 -21.02
N GLU A 254 19.99 -8.62 -21.53
CA GLU A 254 21.27 -8.56 -20.80
C GLU A 254 21.62 -7.11 -20.43
N GLU A 255 21.32 -6.14 -21.28
CA GLU A 255 21.53 -4.71 -21.02
C GLU A 255 20.62 -4.15 -19.89
N LEU A 256 19.53 -4.82 -19.54
CA LEU A 256 18.71 -4.43 -18.38
C LEU A 256 19.40 -4.73 -17.05
N GLN A 257 20.30 -5.71 -16.99
CA GLN A 257 20.95 -6.12 -15.75
C GLN A 257 21.77 -4.97 -15.15
N GLY A 258 21.45 -4.58 -13.91
CA GLY A 258 22.16 -3.52 -13.20
C GLY A 258 21.85 -2.10 -13.68
N LYS A 259 20.91 -1.93 -14.63
CA LYS A 259 20.50 -0.62 -15.12
C LYS A 259 19.91 0.21 -13.99
N LEU A 260 20.33 1.47 -13.91
CA LEU A 260 19.82 2.44 -12.92
C LEU A 260 18.59 3.15 -13.50
N THR A 261 17.50 3.14 -12.74
CA THR A 261 16.19 3.65 -13.15
C THR A 261 15.49 4.38 -11.98
N GLY A 262 14.21 4.75 -12.16
CA GLY A 262 13.41 5.53 -11.22
C GLY A 262 13.71 7.04 -11.28
N LEU A 263 12.89 7.84 -10.60
CA LEU A 263 13.14 9.28 -10.44
C LEU A 263 14.23 9.53 -9.39
N ARG A 264 15.48 9.25 -9.76
CA ARG A 264 16.63 9.27 -8.84
C ARG A 264 16.82 10.62 -8.16
N ASP A 265 16.56 11.72 -8.86
CA ASP A 265 16.63 13.08 -8.33
C ASP A 265 15.52 13.38 -7.31
N HIS A 266 14.45 12.57 -7.29
CA HIS A 266 13.34 12.62 -6.34
C HIS A 266 13.43 11.53 -5.25
N GLY A 267 14.55 10.82 -5.16
CA GLY A 267 14.82 9.84 -4.10
C GLY A 267 14.51 8.39 -4.45
N GLU A 268 13.97 8.12 -5.63
CA GLU A 268 13.70 6.76 -6.13
C GLU A 268 14.97 6.16 -6.75
N LYS A 269 15.71 5.44 -5.92
CA LYS A 269 16.98 4.81 -6.32
C LYS A 269 16.75 3.35 -6.66
N ILE A 270 16.43 3.09 -7.93
CA ILE A 270 16.13 1.75 -8.44
C ILE A 270 17.32 1.22 -9.24
N THR A 271 17.62 -0.06 -9.04
CA THR A 271 18.54 -0.84 -9.87
C THR A 271 17.83 -2.09 -10.35
N LEU A 272 17.83 -2.35 -11.66
CA LEU A 272 17.23 -3.55 -12.21
C LEU A 272 18.08 -4.80 -11.95
N LYS A 273 17.40 -5.91 -11.68
CA LYS A 273 18.00 -7.24 -11.55
C LYS A 273 17.17 -8.23 -12.38
N VAL A 274 17.79 -8.82 -13.39
CA VAL A 274 17.21 -9.85 -14.22
C VAL A 274 17.62 -11.21 -13.67
N VAL A 275 16.65 -12.12 -13.51
CA VAL A 275 16.88 -13.47 -12.98
C VAL A 275 16.19 -14.51 -13.86
N PRO A 276 16.68 -15.77 -13.93
CA PRO A 276 15.89 -16.85 -14.51
C PRO A 276 14.52 -16.95 -13.82
N LEU A 277 13.46 -17.13 -14.60
CA LEU A 277 12.09 -17.10 -14.10
C LEU A 277 11.87 -18.16 -13.00
N GLU A 278 12.45 -19.35 -13.15
CA GLU A 278 12.42 -20.44 -12.16
C GLU A 278 13.11 -20.11 -10.83
N HIS A 279 13.94 -19.07 -10.79
CA HIS A 279 14.62 -18.58 -9.60
C HIS A 279 13.94 -17.38 -8.95
N LEU A 280 12.91 -16.80 -9.58
CA LEU A 280 12.23 -15.60 -9.10
C LEU A 280 11.79 -15.72 -7.62
N TRP A 281 11.15 -16.84 -7.26
CA TRP A 281 10.67 -17.07 -5.90
C TRP A 281 11.78 -17.19 -4.85
N LYS A 282 13.01 -17.55 -5.25
CA LYS A 282 14.18 -17.61 -4.36
C LYS A 282 14.79 -16.22 -4.21
N GLU A 283 14.91 -15.50 -5.32
CA GLU A 283 15.56 -14.18 -5.40
C GLU A 283 14.70 -13.06 -4.80
N GLY A 284 13.37 -13.17 -4.95
CA GLY A 284 12.38 -12.26 -4.38
C GLY A 284 11.68 -12.80 -3.12
N LEU A 285 12.26 -13.81 -2.45
CA LEU A 285 11.63 -14.54 -1.33
C LEU A 285 11.09 -13.65 -0.21
N ARG A 286 11.72 -12.48 0.02
CA ARG A 286 11.33 -11.57 1.10
C ARG A 286 10.14 -10.67 0.74
N ASP A 287 9.78 -10.61 -0.54
CA ASP A 287 8.73 -9.73 -1.02
C ASP A 287 7.42 -10.50 -1.25
N GLY A 288 6.40 -10.17 -0.44
CA GLY A 288 5.12 -10.87 -0.47
C GLY A 288 4.41 -10.78 -1.82
N LYS A 289 4.43 -9.62 -2.48
CA LYS A 289 3.80 -9.45 -3.81
C LYS A 289 4.54 -10.23 -4.90
N THR A 290 5.87 -10.36 -4.82
CA THR A 290 6.64 -11.22 -5.74
C THR A 290 6.21 -12.68 -5.61
N LEU A 291 6.13 -13.20 -4.39
CA LEU A 291 5.70 -14.59 -4.15
C LEU A 291 4.24 -14.81 -4.57
N ALA A 292 3.36 -13.86 -4.30
CA ALA A 292 1.97 -13.94 -4.71
C ALA A 292 1.84 -13.94 -6.25
N ALA A 293 2.53 -13.03 -6.94
CA ALA A 293 2.51 -12.97 -8.40
C ALA A 293 3.08 -14.25 -9.03
N TRP A 294 4.16 -14.78 -8.47
CA TRP A 294 4.72 -16.07 -8.87
C TRP A 294 3.71 -17.22 -8.70
N ALA A 295 3.05 -17.30 -7.54
CA ALA A 295 2.07 -18.35 -7.28
C ALA A 295 0.86 -18.26 -8.22
N LEU A 296 0.32 -17.06 -8.43
CA LEU A 296 -0.78 -16.83 -9.38
C LEU A 296 -0.37 -17.19 -10.81
N TYR A 297 0.83 -16.77 -11.26
CA TYR A 297 1.38 -17.14 -12.56
C TYR A 297 1.45 -18.67 -12.71
N LYS A 298 2.04 -19.38 -11.74
CA LYS A 298 2.15 -20.85 -11.81
C LYS A 298 0.79 -21.54 -11.78
N GLY A 299 -0.14 -21.09 -10.94
CA GLY A 299 -1.48 -21.68 -10.84
C GLY A 299 -2.29 -21.47 -12.12
N LEU A 300 -2.35 -20.23 -12.62
CA LEU A 300 -3.08 -19.90 -13.85
C LEU A 300 -2.48 -20.60 -15.08
N GLN A 301 -1.15 -20.73 -15.14
CA GLN A 301 -0.47 -21.49 -16.18
C GLN A 301 -0.84 -22.99 -16.12
N GLN A 302 -0.87 -23.59 -14.93
CA GLN A 302 -1.29 -25.00 -14.76
C GLN A 302 -2.75 -25.23 -15.17
N GLU A 303 -3.62 -24.23 -14.99
CA GLU A 303 -5.01 -24.24 -15.45
C GLU A 303 -5.17 -23.90 -16.95
N GLY A 304 -4.09 -23.56 -17.67
CA GLY A 304 -4.14 -23.16 -19.07
C GLY A 304 -4.87 -21.84 -19.32
N LYS A 305 -4.86 -20.93 -18.34
CA LYS A 305 -5.51 -19.62 -18.40
C LYS A 305 -4.61 -18.51 -18.95
N ILE A 306 -3.30 -18.73 -18.97
CA ILE A 306 -2.25 -17.84 -19.48
C ILE A 306 -1.16 -18.64 -20.19
#